data_AF-A0A3B1E1V4-F1
#
_entry.id   AF-A0A3B1E1V4-F1
#
_cell.length_a   1.000
_cell.length_b   1.000
_cell.length_c   1.000
_cell.angle_alpha   90.00
_cell.angle_beta   90.00
_cell.angle_gamma   90.00
#
_symmetry.space_group_name_H-M   'P 1'
#
loop_
_entity.id
_entity.type
_entity.pdbx_description
1 polymer ?
#
loop_
_entity_poly.entity_id
_entity_poly.type
_entity_poly.pdbx_seq_one_letter_code
_entity_poly.pdbx_strand_id
1 'polypeptide(L)' 'MVTQVRDKGQITIPSSIRTSLNLSKNSILSIARIGDAILLTPKPSVFETVSDKFSKQAKKESITLDSLLKDLKKFRAK' A
#
# COMPACT_ATOMS: atom_id res chain seq x y z
N MET A 1 -18.36 -19.02 -6.71
CA MET A 1 -18.39 -17.74 -7.46
C MET A 1 -17.37 -17.83 -8.58
N VAL A 2 -17.75 -17.55 -9.81
CA VAL A 2 -16.85 -17.58 -10.98
C VAL A 2 -16.76 -16.18 -11.57
N THR A 3 -15.57 -15.77 -12.02
CA THR A 3 -15.35 -14.47 -12.67
C THR A 3 -14.63 -14.70 -13.99
N GLN A 4 -14.99 -13.93 -15.01
CA GLN A 4 -14.36 -14.03 -16.32
C GLN A 4 -13.04 -13.26 -16.31
N VAL A 5 -12.00 -13.89 -16.84
CA VAL A 5 -10.73 -13.23 -17.13
C VAL A 5 -10.94 -12.31 -18.32
N ARG A 6 -10.59 -11.04 -18.16
CA ARG A 6 -10.61 -10.01 -19.21
C ARG A 6 -9.26 -9.98 -19.93
N ASP A 7 -9.02 -8.91 -20.68
CA ASP A 7 -7.76 -8.73 -21.41
C ASP A 7 -6.54 -8.83 -20.49
N LYS A 8 -5.50 -9.48 -21.01
CA LYS A 8 -4.18 -9.58 -20.36
C LYS A 8 -4.21 -10.16 -18.94
N GLY A 9 -5.17 -11.05 -18.64
CA GLY A 9 -5.23 -11.72 -17.34
C GLY A 9 -5.87 -10.88 -16.23
N GLN A 10 -6.54 -9.77 -16.56
CA GLN A 10 -7.23 -8.96 -15.56
C GLN A 10 -8.48 -9.66 -15.03
N ILE A 11 -8.63 -9.71 -13.71
CA ILE A 11 -9.82 -10.24 -13.05
C ILE A 11 -10.47 -9.18 -12.17
N THR A 12 -11.80 -9.21 -12.09
CA THR A 12 -12.54 -8.35 -11.17
C THR A 12 -12.73 -9.06 -9.84
N ILE A 13 -12.22 -8.48 -8.75
CA ILE A 13 -12.46 -8.96 -7.37
C ILE A 13 -13.82 -8.43 -6.92
N PRO A 14 -14.80 -9.30 -6.59
CA PRO A 14 -16.13 -8.87 -6.15
C PRO A 14 -16.13 -8.09 -4.84
N SER A 15 -17.17 -7.26 -4.64
CA SER A 15 -17.26 -6.34 -3.49
C SER A 15 -17.12 -7.03 -2.14
N SER A 16 -17.76 -8.18 -1.95
CA SER A 16 -17.69 -8.97 -0.71
C SER A 16 -16.26 -9.33 -0.32
N ILE A 17 -15.45 -9.80 -1.29
CA ILE A 17 -14.05 -10.15 -1.07
C ILE A 17 -13.22 -8.89 -0.79
N ARG A 18 -13.42 -7.80 -1.57
CA ARG A 18 -12.70 -6.54 -1.34
C ARG A 18 -12.92 -6.01 0.07
N THR A 19 -14.14 -6.00 0.57
CA THR A 19 -14.46 -5.55 1.92
C THR A 19 -13.84 -6.47 2.98
N SER A 20 -13.94 -7.80 2.81
CA SER A 20 -13.36 -8.75 3.77
C SER A 20 -11.84 -8.67 3.88
N LEU A 21 -11.17 -8.30 2.79
CA LEU A 21 -9.71 -8.19 2.69
C LEU A 21 -9.20 -6.74 2.78
N ASN A 22 -10.07 -5.77 3.10
CA ASN A 22 -9.78 -4.33 3.14
C ASN A 22 -9.03 -3.81 1.88
N LEU A 23 -9.42 -4.30 0.70
CA LEU A 23 -8.80 -3.89 -0.56
C LEU A 23 -9.42 -2.58 -1.05
N SER A 24 -8.56 -1.58 -1.24
CA SER A 24 -8.86 -0.28 -1.80
C SER A 24 -8.32 -0.14 -3.23
N LYS A 25 -8.67 0.98 -3.89
CA LYS A 25 -8.07 1.34 -5.18
C LYS A 25 -6.55 1.46 -5.00
N ASN A 26 -5.78 0.84 -5.89
CA ASN A 26 -4.31 0.75 -5.84
C ASN A 26 -3.73 -0.18 -4.76
N SER A 27 -4.55 -1.02 -4.10
CA SER A 27 -4.04 -2.07 -3.22
C SER A 27 -3.12 -3.03 -3.98
N ILE A 28 -1.98 -3.36 -3.37
CA ILE A 28 -0.99 -4.28 -3.94
C ILE A 28 -1.23 -5.68 -3.36
N LEU A 29 -1.35 -6.66 -4.26
CA LEU A 29 -1.49 -8.07 -3.90
C LEU A 29 -0.18 -8.79 -4.23
N SER A 30 0.25 -9.67 -3.35
CA SER A 30 1.27 -10.67 -3.68
C SER A 30 0.60 -11.82 -4.42
N ILE A 31 1.29 -12.37 -5.43
CA ILE A 31 0.80 -13.47 -6.26
C ILE A 31 1.73 -14.67 -6.07
N ALA A 32 1.19 -15.82 -5.70
CA ALA A 32 1.91 -17.08 -5.63
C ALA A 32 1.13 -18.18 -6.37
N ARG A 33 1.82 -19.02 -7.15
CA ARG A 33 1.22 -20.21 -7.76
C ARG A 33 1.35 -21.39 -6.80
N ILE A 34 0.24 -22.05 -6.51
CA ILE A 34 0.18 -23.25 -5.68
C ILE A 34 -0.50 -24.35 -6.49
N GLY A 35 0.29 -25.25 -7.07
CA GLY A 35 -0.19 -26.25 -8.02
C GLY A 35 -0.89 -25.59 -9.22
N ASP A 36 -2.18 -25.85 -9.37
CA ASP A 36 -3.04 -25.31 -10.42
C ASP A 36 -3.86 -24.09 -9.97
N ALA A 37 -3.58 -23.57 -8.77
CA ALA A 37 -4.22 -22.39 -8.21
C ALA A 37 -3.27 -21.18 -8.13
N ILE A 38 -3.85 -19.99 -8.09
CA ILE A 38 -3.16 -18.74 -7.77
C ILE A 38 -3.67 -18.24 -6.42
N LEU A 39 -2.76 -18.06 -5.47
CA LEU A 39 -3.02 -17.43 -4.19
C LEU A 39 -2.69 -15.93 -4.30
N LEU A 40 -3.68 -15.11 -4.00
CA LEU A 40 -3.54 -13.65 -3.88
C LEU A 40 -3.61 -13.28 -2.40
N THR A 41 -2.57 -12.64 -1.88
CA THR A 41 -2.57 -12.15 -0.50
C THR A 41 -2.40 -10.63 -0.47
N PRO A 42 -3.16 -9.91 0.36
CA PRO A 42 -2.90 -8.51 0.64
C PRO A 42 -1.45 -8.34 1.08
N LYS A 43 -0.68 -7.56 0.32
CA LYS A 43 0.58 -7.06 0.84
C LYS A 43 0.21 -5.80 1.62
N PRO A 44 0.33 -5.77 2.96
CA PRO A 44 0.13 -4.53 3.68
C PRO A 44 1.04 -3.49 3.03
N SER A 45 0.46 -2.35 2.67
CA SER A 45 1.23 -1.21 2.17
C SER A 45 2.22 -0.84 3.25
N VAL A 46 3.48 -1.26 3.06
CA VAL A 46 4.58 -0.87 3.94
C VAL A 46 4.62 0.65 4.00
N PHE A 47 4.31 1.31 2.89
CA PHE A 47 4.21 2.75 2.80
C PHE A 47 3.16 3.34 3.75
N GLU A 48 1.90 2.90 3.73
CA GLU A 48 0.87 3.43 4.66
C GLU A 48 1.26 3.18 6.12
N THR A 49 1.73 1.97 6.44
CA THR A 49 2.13 1.63 7.81
C THR A 49 3.32 2.47 8.27
N VAL A 50 4.27 2.72 7.39
CA VAL A 50 5.46 3.55 7.66
C VAL A 50 5.07 5.02 7.75
N SER A 51 4.22 5.53 6.86
CA SER A 51 3.72 6.91 6.87
C SER A 51 2.93 7.20 8.13
N ASP A 52 2.11 6.27 8.61
CA ASP A 52 1.37 6.40 9.87
C ASP A 52 2.30 6.43 11.08
N LYS A 53 3.28 5.50 11.14
CA LYS A 53 4.29 5.48 12.20
C LYS A 53 5.13 6.75 12.20
N PHE A 54 5.56 7.19 11.01
CA PHE A 54 6.32 8.43 10.81
C PHE A 54 5.50 9.63 11.28
N SER A 55 4.24 9.75 10.86
CA SER A 55 3.37 10.87 11.22
C SER A 55 3.11 10.94 12.73
N LYS A 56 2.91 9.79 13.39
CA LYS A 56 2.75 9.71 14.85
C LYS A 56 4.01 10.14 15.58
N GLN A 57 5.18 9.66 15.12
CA GLN A 57 6.46 9.99 15.74
C GLN A 57 6.82 11.48 15.53
N ALA A 58 6.63 12.00 14.31
CA ALA A 58 6.86 13.40 13.99
C ALA A 58 6.00 14.34 14.87
N LYS A 59 4.73 13.99 15.11
CA LYS A 59 3.86 14.72 16.04
C LYS A 59 4.39 14.66 17.48
N LYS A 60 4.83 13.49 17.95
CA LYS A 60 5.40 13.31 19.29
C LYS A 60 6.66 14.15 19.52
N GLU A 61 7.49 14.27 18.49
CA GLU A 61 8.74 15.04 18.52
C GLU A 61 8.56 16.51 18.12
N SER A 62 7.32 16.96 17.89
CA SER A 62 7.01 18.33 17.45
C SER A 62 7.76 18.74 16.17
N ILE A 63 8.05 17.77 15.30
CA ILE A 63 8.66 18.01 14.00
C ILE A 63 7.62 18.65 13.09
N THR A 64 7.96 19.81 12.53
CA THR A 64 7.08 20.56 11.63
C THR A 64 7.52 20.39 10.17
N LEU A 65 6.60 20.63 9.24
CA LEU A 65 6.94 20.63 7.81
C LEU A 65 8.05 21.65 7.51
N ASP A 66 7.98 22.83 8.12
CA ASP A 66 8.98 23.88 7.94
C ASP A 66 10.38 23.47 8.43
N SER A 67 10.48 22.74 9.55
CA SER A 67 11.78 22.23 10.01
C SER A 67 12.36 21.21 9.03
N LEU A 68 11.52 20.29 8.52
CA LEU A 68 11.95 19.30 7.52
C LEU A 68 12.41 19.95 6.22
N LEU A 69 11.68 20.96 5.73
CA LEU A 69 12.04 21.68 4.51
C LEU A 69 13.32 22.51 4.69
N LYS A 70 13.55 23.09 5.86
CA LYS A 70 14.80 23.80 6.18
C LYS A 70 15.99 22.84 6.13
N ASP A 71 15.88 21.67 6.75
CA ASP A 71 16.96 20.70 6.76
C ASP A 71 17.22 20.09 5.37
N LEU A 72 16.16 19.79 4.62
CA LEU A 72 16.30 19.31 3.23
C LEU A 72 17.06 20.31 2.34
N LYS A 73 16.80 21.61 2.50
CA LYS A 73 17.54 22.66 1.79
C LYS A 73 19.03 22.67 2.17
N LYS A 74 19.36 22.48 3.46
CA LYS A 74 20.77 22.38 3.90
C LYS A 74 21.47 21.16 3.31
N PHE A 75 20.81 20.01 3.27
CA PHE A 75 21.38 18.78 2.70
C PHE A 75 21.56 18.83 1.19
N ARG A 76 20.69 19.52 0.45
CA ARG A 76 20.81 19.72 -1.00
C ARG A 76 21.84 20.77 -1.40
N ALA A 77 22.17 21.70 -0.51
CA ALA A 77 23.20 22.71 -0.72
C ALA A 77 24.61 22.21 -0.37
N LYS A 78 24.73 20.94 0.03
CA LYS A 78 25.96 20.24 0.37
C LYS A 78 26.27 19.20 -0.69
#